data_AF-A0A6C0JU25-F1
#
_entry.id   AF-A0A6C0JU25-F1
#
_cell.length_a   1.000
_cell.length_b   1.000
_cell.length_c   1.000
_cell.angle_alpha   90.00
_cell.angle_beta   90.00
_cell.angle_gamma   90.00
#
_symmetry.space_group_name_H-M   'P 1'
#
loop_
_entity.id
_entity.type
_entity.pdbx_description
1 polymer ?
#
loop_
_entity_poly.entity_id
_entity_poly.type
_entity_poly.pdbx_seq_one_letter_code
_entity_poly.pdbx_strand_id
1 'polypeptide(L)'
;MISNVCKDQLPSLIPSQPRLLYDVKFTLIQLKHLCRLYHLHVTGNKSILKDRLYHYLNTKNHANIIQSFCKKTLLKKYIEAKGPGFIQRSKCINVTDFCSFNDIKDISTEQFISYNDKEGNTYGFDIISLYTLMNIGNEPPKNPYTREILPQSLYNNILKIHRLSKFFFKETQLYPVEEVLDDYKTLEMNVLSVFQDINRLGNYSDYQWLWSLNRKRLIRFIRELLDIWVYRANITNTIRGLISPNRNPFVNIRMNTISHLSWNPLMELSLDIIRCLVTSSNDEQMRCLGTNYVLCALTLVNEEAALQLPWFYQSVA
;
A
#
# COMPACT_ATOMS: atom_id res chain seq x y z
N MET A 1 38.55 -38.03 -25.06
CA MET A 1 37.69 -38.33 -23.89
C MET A 1 36.24 -37.91 -24.12
N ILE A 2 35.56 -38.35 -25.18
CA ILE A 2 34.10 -38.15 -25.37
C ILE A 2 33.51 -39.35 -26.11
N SER A 3 33.73 -40.57 -25.61
CA SER A 3 33.10 -41.77 -26.20
C SER A 3 31.91 -42.30 -25.40
N ASN A 4 31.62 -41.77 -24.20
CA ASN A 4 30.57 -42.29 -23.32
C ASN A 4 29.62 -41.20 -22.77
N VAL A 5 29.16 -40.27 -23.60
CA VAL A 5 27.99 -39.46 -23.21
C VAL A 5 26.74 -40.29 -23.52
N CYS A 6 26.02 -40.74 -22.48
CA CYS A 6 24.76 -41.45 -22.64
C CYS A 6 23.79 -40.60 -23.48
N LYS A 7 23.10 -41.22 -24.44
CA LYS A 7 22.16 -40.56 -25.37
C LYS A 7 21.09 -39.73 -24.64
N ASP A 8 20.78 -40.08 -23.41
CA ASP A 8 19.76 -39.42 -22.58
C ASP A 8 20.23 -38.10 -21.96
N GLN A 9 21.55 -37.88 -21.80
CA GLN A 9 22.13 -36.64 -21.26
C GLN A 9 22.44 -35.60 -22.35
N LEU A 10 22.39 -36.01 -23.61
CA LEU A 10 22.73 -35.16 -24.75
C LEU A 10 21.85 -33.88 -24.84
N PRO A 11 20.51 -33.95 -24.68
CA PRO A 11 19.64 -32.77 -24.76
C PRO A 11 19.96 -31.69 -23.72
N SER A 12 20.44 -32.07 -22.53
CA SER A 12 20.85 -31.13 -21.48
C SER A 12 22.24 -30.51 -21.70
N LEU A 13 23.15 -31.24 -22.38
CA LEU A 13 24.52 -30.78 -22.61
C LEU A 13 24.66 -29.87 -23.83
N ILE A 14 23.88 -30.12 -24.88
CA ILE A 14 23.86 -29.34 -26.13
C ILE A 14 23.73 -27.82 -25.91
N PRO A 15 22.83 -27.31 -25.05
CA PRO A 15 22.76 -25.87 -24.82
C PRO A 15 24.05 -25.29 -24.23
N SER A 16 24.77 -26.01 -23.38
CA SER A 16 26.06 -25.55 -22.83
C SER A 16 27.25 -25.74 -23.78
N GLN A 17 27.17 -26.72 -24.69
CA GLN A 17 28.24 -27.08 -25.63
C GLN A 17 27.68 -27.28 -27.05
N PRO A 18 27.39 -26.19 -27.79
CA PRO A 18 26.74 -26.28 -29.10
C PRO A 18 27.54 -27.07 -30.15
N ARG A 19 28.87 -27.17 -29.99
CA ARG A 19 29.75 -27.94 -30.89
C ARG A 19 29.39 -29.43 -30.98
N LEU A 20 28.79 -29.99 -29.93
CA LEU A 20 28.31 -31.37 -29.90
C LEU A 20 27.32 -31.69 -31.04
N LEU A 21 26.66 -30.67 -31.62
CA LEU A 21 25.82 -30.83 -32.80
C LEU A 21 26.58 -31.37 -34.01
N TYR A 22 27.88 -31.11 -34.13
CA TYR A 22 28.73 -31.61 -35.21
C TYR A 22 29.45 -32.91 -34.84
N ASP A 23 29.81 -33.07 -33.56
CA ASP A 23 30.57 -34.24 -33.08
C ASP A 23 29.69 -35.49 -32.92
N VAL A 24 28.39 -35.33 -32.66
CA VAL A 24 27.45 -36.43 -32.45
C VAL A 24 26.57 -36.67 -33.68
N LYS A 25 26.30 -37.95 -33.97
CA LYS A 25 25.40 -38.36 -35.04
C LYS A 25 23.94 -38.21 -34.61
N PHE A 26 23.27 -37.20 -35.17
CA PHE A 26 21.83 -36.99 -35.00
C PHE A 26 21.01 -37.48 -36.20
N THR A 27 19.83 -38.03 -35.93
CA THR A 27 18.81 -38.28 -36.94
C THR A 27 18.08 -36.99 -37.31
N LEU A 28 17.44 -36.97 -38.49
CA LEU A 28 16.68 -35.79 -38.94
C LEU A 28 15.50 -35.49 -37.99
N ILE A 29 14.86 -36.54 -37.47
CA ILE A 29 13.74 -36.43 -36.52
C ILE A 29 14.21 -35.77 -35.23
N GLN A 30 15.37 -36.18 -34.68
CA GLN A 30 15.95 -35.58 -33.48
C GLN A 30 16.30 -34.09 -33.67
N LEU A 31 16.89 -33.72 -34.81
CA LEU A 31 17.21 -32.31 -35.10
C LEU A 31 15.94 -31.46 -35.23
N LYS A 32 14.90 -31.96 -35.92
CA LYS A 32 13.60 -31.29 -36.00
C LYS A 32 12.96 -31.14 -34.63
N HIS A 33 13.06 -32.16 -33.77
CA HIS A 33 12.58 -32.10 -32.39
C HIS A 33 13.31 -31.01 -31.59
N LEU A 34 14.65 -30.97 -31.63
CA LEU A 34 15.44 -29.93 -30.98
C LEU A 34 15.10 -28.52 -31.48
N CYS A 35 14.92 -28.33 -32.80
CA CYS A 35 14.47 -27.05 -33.34
C CYS A 35 13.11 -26.63 -32.76
N ARG A 36 12.14 -27.54 -32.62
CA ARG A 36 10.83 -27.23 -32.01
C ARG A 36 10.96 -26.83 -30.54
N LEU A 37 11.81 -27.52 -29.77
CA LEU A 37 12.06 -27.19 -28.36
C LEU A 37 12.55 -25.75 -28.16
N TYR A 38 13.33 -25.22 -29.10
CA TYR A 38 13.83 -23.84 -29.07
C TYR A 38 13.02 -22.88 -29.95
N HIS A 39 11.83 -23.29 -30.42
CA HIS A 39 10.95 -22.50 -31.30
C HIS A 39 11.63 -22.01 -32.58
N LEU A 40 12.52 -22.82 -33.16
CA LEU A 40 13.22 -22.56 -34.42
C LEU A 40 12.51 -23.24 -35.60
N HIS A 41 12.71 -22.67 -36.80
CA HIS A 41 12.21 -23.25 -38.03
C HIS A 41 12.76 -24.67 -38.29
N VAL A 42 11.91 -25.59 -38.78
CA VAL A 42 12.21 -27.05 -38.88
C VAL A 42 12.43 -27.57 -40.30
N THR A 43 12.34 -26.71 -41.33
CA THR A 43 12.60 -27.14 -42.71
C THR A 43 14.09 -27.14 -43.05
N GLY A 44 14.45 -27.95 -44.04
CA GLY A 44 15.82 -28.11 -44.54
C GLY A 44 16.39 -29.51 -44.34
N ASN A 45 17.60 -29.70 -44.86
CA ASN A 45 18.40 -30.92 -44.67
C ASN A 45 19.09 -30.92 -43.29
N LYS A 46 19.80 -32.00 -42.95
CA LYS A 46 20.48 -32.13 -41.64
C LYS A 46 21.50 -31.02 -41.37
N SER A 47 22.23 -30.55 -42.39
CA SER A 47 23.23 -29.48 -42.23
C SER A 47 22.56 -28.19 -41.78
N ILE A 48 21.53 -27.77 -42.52
CA ILE A 48 20.80 -26.53 -42.25
C ILE A 48 20.22 -26.52 -40.83
N LEU A 49 19.66 -27.63 -40.36
CA LEU A 49 19.12 -27.73 -39.00
C LEU A 49 20.21 -27.67 -37.94
N LYS A 50 21.36 -28.32 -38.16
CA LYS A 50 22.53 -28.25 -37.27
C LYS A 50 23.06 -26.83 -37.17
N ASP A 51 23.28 -26.17 -38.31
CA ASP A 51 23.82 -24.81 -38.37
C ASP A 51 22.88 -23.82 -37.66
N ARG A 52 21.56 -23.93 -37.91
CA ARG A 52 20.55 -23.10 -37.25
C ARG A 52 20.55 -23.26 -35.73
N LEU A 53 20.56 -24.50 -35.25
CA LEU A 53 20.65 -24.80 -33.82
C LEU A 53 21.96 -24.29 -33.21
N TYR A 54 23.07 -24.54 -33.89
CA TYR A 54 24.39 -24.11 -33.46
C TYR A 54 24.45 -22.60 -33.31
N HIS A 55 24.07 -21.84 -34.35
CA HIS A 55 24.07 -20.38 -34.30
C HIS A 55 23.16 -19.84 -33.19
N TYR A 56 21.94 -20.36 -33.06
CA TYR A 56 21.03 -19.92 -32.00
C TYR A 56 21.61 -20.16 -30.60
N LEU A 57 22.04 -21.39 -30.31
CA LEU A 57 22.56 -21.76 -28.99
C LEU A 57 23.88 -21.04 -28.69
N ASN A 58 24.75 -20.91 -29.68
CA ASN A 58 26.01 -20.21 -29.53
C ASN A 58 25.78 -18.72 -29.24
N THR A 59 24.92 -18.04 -30.00
CA THR A 59 24.56 -16.63 -29.74
C THR A 59 23.91 -16.47 -28.38
N LYS A 60 23.00 -17.36 -27.99
CA LYS A 60 22.37 -17.37 -26.66
C LYS A 60 23.40 -17.52 -25.54
N ASN A 61 24.38 -18.42 -25.69
CA ASN A 61 25.44 -18.59 -24.69
C ASN A 61 26.32 -17.35 -24.55
N HIS A 62 26.75 -16.75 -25.66
CA HIS A 62 27.51 -15.51 -25.62
C HIS A 62 26.70 -14.37 -24.99
N ALA A 63 25.41 -14.25 -25.34
CA ALA A 63 24.51 -13.28 -24.72
C ALA A 63 24.39 -13.50 -23.20
N ASN A 64 24.23 -14.74 -22.75
CA ASN A 64 24.18 -15.07 -21.32
C ASN A 64 25.48 -14.69 -20.59
N ILE A 65 26.64 -14.91 -21.20
CA ILE A 65 27.94 -14.51 -20.65
C ILE A 65 27.97 -12.99 -20.50
N ILE A 66 27.67 -12.24 -21.56
CA ILE A 66 27.64 -10.77 -21.54
C ILE A 66 26.67 -10.26 -20.46
N GLN A 67 25.44 -10.79 -20.44
CA GLN A 67 24.43 -10.44 -19.45
C GLN A 67 24.90 -10.73 -18.02
N SER A 68 25.61 -11.84 -17.79
CA SER A 68 26.15 -12.16 -16.46
C SER A 68 27.17 -11.13 -15.98
N PHE A 69 28.06 -10.66 -16.87
CA PHE A 69 29.01 -9.59 -16.58
C PHE A 69 28.31 -8.26 -16.33
N CYS A 70 27.30 -7.91 -17.14
CA CYS A 70 26.49 -6.71 -16.93
C CYS A 70 25.77 -6.75 -15.58
N LYS A 71 25.07 -7.84 -15.26
CA LYS A 71 24.37 -8.03 -13.98
C LYS A 71 25.33 -7.93 -12.80
N LYS A 72 26.49 -8.59 -12.86
CA LYS A 72 27.52 -8.52 -11.82
C LYS A 72 28.02 -7.09 -11.62
N THR A 73 28.26 -6.36 -12.70
CA THR A 73 28.73 -4.97 -12.65
C THR A 73 27.69 -4.05 -12.04
N LEU A 74 26.42 -4.20 -12.42
CA LEU A 74 25.31 -3.43 -11.87
C LEU A 74 25.07 -3.74 -10.38
N LEU A 75 25.14 -5.01 -9.98
CA LEU A 75 25.04 -5.41 -8.59
C LEU A 75 26.18 -4.83 -7.76
N LYS A 76 27.41 -4.83 -8.28
CA LYS A 76 28.56 -4.20 -7.61
C LYS A 76 28.30 -2.70 -7.36
N LYS A 77 27.83 -1.98 -8.39
CA LYS A 77 27.47 -0.56 -8.27
C LYS A 77 26.33 -0.31 -7.27
N TYR A 78 25.38 -1.24 -7.16
CA TYR A 78 24.31 -1.18 -6.16
C TYR A 78 24.86 -1.31 -4.74
N ILE A 79 25.70 -2.33 -4.49
CA ILE A 79 26.32 -2.57 -3.18
C ILE A 79 27.25 -1.41 -2.79
N GLU A 80 28.05 -0.90 -3.74
CA GLU A 80 28.92 0.25 -3.51
C GLU A 80 28.10 1.50 -3.11
N ALA A 81 26.94 1.71 -3.73
CA ALA A 81 26.07 2.85 -3.40
C ALA A 81 25.43 2.75 -2.01
N LYS A 82 25.19 1.53 -1.50
CA LYS A 82 24.66 1.28 -0.14
C LYS A 82 25.63 1.69 0.96
N GLY A 83 26.92 1.78 0.64
CA GLY A 83 27.95 2.30 1.54
C GLY A 83 28.53 1.27 2.52
N PRO A 84 29.46 1.71 3.38
CA PRO A 84 30.37 0.84 4.13
C PRO A 84 29.70 0.03 5.25
N GLY A 85 28.57 0.50 5.78
CA GLY A 85 27.77 -0.19 6.79
C GLY A 85 26.81 -1.24 6.23
N PHE A 86 26.70 -1.40 4.89
CA PHE A 86 25.66 -2.26 4.29
C PHE A 86 25.77 -3.72 4.71
N ILE A 87 26.96 -4.30 4.57
CA ILE A 87 27.23 -5.72 4.90
C ILE A 87 27.34 -5.90 6.41
N GLN A 88 27.96 -4.94 7.10
CA GLN A 88 28.22 -5.00 8.53
C GLN A 88 27.65 -3.77 9.23
N ARG A 89 26.38 -3.89 9.65
CA ARG A 89 25.65 -2.82 10.35
C ARG A 89 26.29 -2.37 11.65
N SER A 90 27.05 -3.25 12.31
CA SER A 90 27.79 -2.93 13.54
C SER A 90 28.90 -1.89 13.37
N LYS A 91 29.25 -1.51 12.12
CA LYS A 91 30.17 -0.40 11.86
C LYS A 91 29.53 0.97 12.06
N CYS A 92 28.20 1.05 12.00
CA CYS A 92 27.48 2.29 12.20
C CYS A 92 27.61 2.73 13.67
N ILE A 93 27.97 4.00 13.88
CA ILE A 93 28.07 4.58 15.22
C ILE A 93 26.69 4.80 15.83
N ASN A 94 25.74 5.25 15.02
CA ASN A 94 24.37 5.43 15.48
C ASN A 94 23.65 4.08 15.63
N VAL A 95 22.94 3.93 16.74
CA VAL A 95 22.21 2.70 17.09
C VAL A 95 20.86 2.66 16.37
N THR A 96 20.17 3.79 16.31
CA THR A 96 18.85 3.97 15.68
C THR A 96 18.92 4.93 14.50
N ASP A 97 17.91 4.90 13.64
CA ASP A 97 17.63 5.96 12.68
C ASP A 97 16.96 7.17 13.34
N PHE A 98 17.17 8.37 12.78
CA PHE A 98 16.80 9.63 13.42
C PHE A 98 15.33 10.02 13.26
N CYS A 99 14.62 9.44 12.29
CA CYS A 99 13.24 9.80 11.98
C CYS A 99 12.29 8.63 12.19
N SER A 100 12.66 7.44 11.71
CA SER A 100 11.87 6.22 11.95
C SER A 100 12.05 5.64 13.35
N PHE A 101 13.12 6.03 14.06
CA PHE A 101 13.53 5.48 15.37
C PHE A 101 13.79 3.96 15.39
N ASN A 102 13.79 3.32 14.22
CA ASN A 102 14.13 1.90 14.10
C ASN A 102 15.61 1.69 14.39
N ASP A 103 15.94 0.59 15.06
CA ASP A 103 17.33 0.16 15.21
C ASP A 103 17.96 -0.08 13.84
N ILE A 104 19.21 0.38 13.65
CA ILE A 104 19.94 0.27 12.38
C ILE A 104 20.11 -1.19 11.93
N LYS A 105 20.11 -2.13 12.89
CA LYS A 105 20.16 -3.57 12.63
C LYS A 105 18.87 -4.11 12.03
N ASP A 106 17.74 -3.49 12.33
CA ASP A 106 16.40 -3.95 11.97
C ASP A 106 15.90 -3.31 10.67
N ILE A 107 16.53 -2.21 10.22
CA ILE A 107 16.23 -1.61 8.91
C ILE A 107 16.53 -2.61 7.80
N SER A 108 15.50 -2.88 6.99
CA SER A 108 15.57 -3.79 5.85
C SER A 108 16.77 -3.50 4.93
N THR A 109 17.30 -4.55 4.31
CA THR A 109 18.46 -4.43 3.41
C THR A 109 18.21 -3.46 2.25
N GLU A 110 16.98 -3.43 1.75
CA GLU A 110 16.54 -2.64 0.62
C GLU A 110 16.37 -1.16 0.97
N GLN A 111 16.00 -0.84 2.21
CA GLN A 111 15.82 0.54 2.70
C GLN A 111 17.04 1.12 3.41
N PHE A 112 18.08 0.34 3.67
CA PHE A 112 19.26 0.88 4.35
C PHE A 112 20.23 1.60 3.42
N ILE A 113 20.86 2.65 3.91
CA ILE A 113 22.06 3.26 3.32
C ILE A 113 23.01 3.72 4.42
N SER A 114 24.31 3.79 4.11
CA SER A 114 25.31 4.32 5.02
C SER A 114 26.34 5.18 4.30
N TYR A 115 27.01 6.05 5.05
CA TYR A 115 28.13 6.84 4.54
C TYR A 115 29.17 7.08 5.64
N ASN A 116 30.40 7.42 5.23
CA ASN A 116 31.44 7.86 6.15
C ASN A 116 31.49 9.39 6.16
N ASP A 117 31.57 9.97 7.35
CA ASP A 117 31.89 11.39 7.50
C ASP A 117 33.37 11.67 7.14
N LYS A 118 33.80 12.92 7.34
CA LYS A 118 35.18 13.35 7.07
C LYS A 118 36.20 12.71 8.01
N GLU A 119 35.77 12.30 9.19
CA GLU A 119 36.61 11.65 10.21
C GLU A 119 36.69 10.12 10.03
N GLY A 120 35.90 9.57 9.11
CA GLY A 120 35.85 8.15 8.79
C GLY A 120 34.82 7.37 9.61
N ASN A 121 34.00 8.05 10.42
CA ASN A 121 32.91 7.45 11.17
C ASN A 121 31.75 7.07 10.24
N THR A 122 31.26 5.84 10.35
CA THR A 122 30.13 5.36 9.54
C THR A 122 28.80 5.68 10.22
N TYR A 123 27.89 6.31 9.47
CA TYR A 123 26.49 6.52 9.88
C TYR A 123 25.54 5.74 8.97
N GLY A 124 24.57 5.06 9.57
CA GLY A 124 23.52 4.30 8.89
C GLY A 124 22.17 5.02 8.95
N PHE A 125 21.36 4.88 7.92
CA PHE A 125 20.07 5.55 7.81
C PHE A 125 19.04 4.66 7.12
N ASP A 126 17.77 4.91 7.43
CA ASP A 126 16.69 4.55 6.53
C ASP A 126 16.67 5.51 5.33
N ILE A 127 16.51 4.95 4.12
CA ILE A 127 16.53 5.72 2.87
C ILE A 127 15.39 6.72 2.81
N ILE A 128 14.20 6.37 3.31
CA ILE A 128 13.06 7.29 3.32
C ILE A 128 13.40 8.48 4.21
N SER A 129 13.83 8.21 5.44
CA SER A 129 14.22 9.23 6.41
C SER A 129 15.28 10.18 5.85
N LEU A 130 16.36 9.63 5.30
CA LEU A 130 17.44 10.42 4.73
C LEU A 130 17.00 11.18 3.46
N TYR A 131 16.26 10.56 2.56
CA TYR A 131 15.79 11.20 1.33
C TYR A 131 14.84 12.35 1.65
N THR A 132 13.91 12.17 2.59
CA THR A 132 13.02 13.22 3.07
C THR A 132 13.82 14.39 3.65
N LEU A 133 14.80 14.13 4.53
CA LEU A 133 15.68 15.17 5.08
C LEU A 133 16.42 15.95 3.99
N MET A 134 16.92 15.26 2.96
CA MET A 134 17.71 15.89 1.89
C MET A 134 16.88 16.71 0.90
N ASN A 135 15.54 16.57 0.90
CA ASN A 135 14.64 17.32 0.04
C ASN A 135 13.82 18.39 0.78
N ILE A 136 13.96 18.49 2.11
CA ILE A 136 13.26 19.51 2.89
C ILE A 136 14.07 20.81 2.90
N GLY A 137 13.41 21.91 2.54
CA GLY A 137 13.93 23.27 2.68
C GLY A 137 14.92 23.70 1.61
N ASN A 138 15.44 24.92 1.77
CA ASN A 138 16.39 25.54 0.82
C ASN A 138 17.85 25.50 1.32
N GLU A 139 18.08 25.02 2.54
CA GLU A 139 19.42 24.92 3.12
C GLU A 139 20.09 23.59 2.74
N PRO A 140 21.44 23.56 2.68
CA PRO A 140 22.16 22.31 2.46
C PRO A 140 21.85 21.32 3.59
N PRO A 141 21.46 20.07 3.28
CA PRO A 141 21.04 19.12 4.29
C PRO A 141 22.23 18.72 5.17
N LYS A 142 21.98 18.62 6.47
CA LYS A 142 23.00 18.32 7.48
C LYS A 142 22.74 16.96 8.12
N ASN A 143 23.80 16.25 8.51
CA ASN A 143 23.69 15.01 9.26
C ASN A 143 23.00 15.29 10.61
N PRO A 144 21.92 14.59 10.97
CA PRO A 144 21.21 14.78 12.24
C PRO A 144 22.07 14.59 13.49
N TYR A 145 23.12 13.78 13.42
CA TYR A 145 23.99 13.44 14.55
C TYR A 145 25.17 14.42 14.72
N THR A 146 25.77 14.88 13.62
CA THR A 146 26.99 15.71 13.66
C THR A 146 26.77 17.15 13.22
N ARG A 147 25.63 17.45 12.59
CA ARG A 147 25.28 18.74 11.95
C ARG A 147 26.19 19.15 10.79
N GLU A 148 27.08 18.25 10.34
CA GLU A 148 27.88 18.48 9.15
C GLU A 148 27.04 18.39 7.87
N ILE A 149 27.43 19.12 6.82
CA ILE A 149 26.74 19.05 5.52
C ILE A 149 26.88 17.66 4.91
N LEU A 150 25.75 17.07 4.51
CA LEU A 150 25.70 15.79 3.82
C LEU A 150 26.20 15.95 2.38
N PRO A 151 27.04 15.03 1.89
CA PRO A 151 27.62 15.16 0.56
C PRO A 151 26.59 14.84 -0.55
N GLN A 152 26.66 15.56 -1.66
CA GLN A 152 25.79 15.33 -2.82
C GLN A 152 25.93 13.91 -3.41
N SER A 153 27.10 13.28 -3.24
CA SER A 153 27.31 11.89 -3.66
C SER A 153 26.39 10.90 -2.95
N LEU A 154 26.00 11.19 -1.70
CA LEU A 154 25.08 10.37 -0.93
C LEU A 154 23.67 10.42 -1.53
N TYR A 155 23.19 11.60 -1.90
CA TYR A 155 21.93 11.77 -2.64
C TYR A 155 21.94 11.00 -3.97
N ASN A 156 23.02 11.14 -4.73
CA ASN A 156 23.18 10.42 -5.99
C ASN A 156 23.19 8.90 -5.79
N ASN A 157 23.72 8.42 -4.66
CA ASN A 157 23.68 7.02 -4.28
C ASN A 157 22.26 6.56 -3.95
N ILE A 158 21.45 7.35 -3.24
CA ILE A 158 20.03 7.05 -2.99
C ILE A 158 19.29 6.84 -4.32
N LEU A 159 19.42 7.78 -5.27
CA LEU A 159 18.79 7.67 -6.58
C LEU A 159 19.29 6.45 -7.36
N LYS A 160 20.58 6.16 -7.29
CA LYS A 160 21.17 4.97 -7.93
C LYS A 160 20.62 3.67 -7.31
N ILE A 161 20.49 3.60 -5.99
CA ILE A 161 19.91 2.46 -5.27
C ILE A 161 18.46 2.26 -5.71
N HIS A 162 17.63 3.32 -5.68
CA HIS A 162 16.24 3.24 -6.09
C HIS A 162 16.11 2.72 -7.53
N ARG A 163 16.89 3.26 -8.48
CA ARG A 163 16.89 2.80 -9.87
C ARG A 163 17.32 1.34 -10.04
N LEU A 164 18.37 0.93 -9.33
CA LEU A 164 18.95 -0.41 -9.49
C LEU A 164 18.20 -1.49 -8.70
N SER A 165 17.49 -1.13 -7.62
CA SER A 165 16.73 -2.05 -6.78
C SER A 165 15.73 -2.89 -7.58
N LYS A 166 15.11 -2.26 -8.60
CA LYS A 166 14.13 -2.87 -9.53
C LYS A 166 14.62 -4.12 -10.28
N PHE A 167 15.95 -4.32 -10.35
CA PHE A 167 16.55 -5.44 -11.11
C PHE A 167 17.01 -6.60 -10.24
N PHE A 168 17.22 -6.40 -8.94
CA PHE A 168 17.92 -7.38 -8.09
C PHE A 168 17.14 -7.80 -6.84
N PHE A 169 16.33 -6.90 -6.26
CA PHE A 169 15.69 -7.10 -4.95
C PHE A 169 14.29 -6.47 -4.91
N LYS A 170 13.70 -6.33 -3.72
CA LYS A 170 12.49 -5.51 -3.55
C LYS A 170 12.80 -4.06 -3.88
N GLU A 171 11.85 -3.39 -4.50
CA GLU A 171 11.99 -1.99 -4.87
C GLU A 171 12.14 -1.11 -3.61
N THR A 172 13.24 -0.37 -3.55
CA THR A 172 13.50 0.63 -2.51
C THR A 172 12.48 1.76 -2.65
N GLN A 173 11.86 2.13 -1.54
CA GLN A 173 10.89 3.23 -1.49
C GLN A 173 11.60 4.53 -1.10
N LEU A 174 11.16 5.65 -1.67
CA LEU A 174 11.72 6.98 -1.34
C LEU A 174 10.78 7.80 -0.46
N TYR A 175 9.53 7.38 -0.39
CA TYR A 175 8.48 8.01 0.40
C TYR A 175 7.86 6.92 1.29
N PRO A 176 7.32 7.29 2.46
CA PRO A 176 6.51 6.36 3.22
C PRO A 176 5.38 5.88 2.32
N VAL A 177 5.21 4.55 2.24
CA VAL A 177 4.00 4.00 1.65
C VAL A 177 2.89 4.37 2.63
N GLU A 178 1.91 5.16 2.19
CA GLU A 178 0.70 5.35 2.97
C GLU A 178 0.18 3.96 3.29
N GLU A 179 0.15 3.60 4.58
CA GLU A 179 -0.56 2.40 4.99
C GLU A 179 -1.98 2.57 4.47
N VAL A 180 -2.37 1.72 3.52
CA VAL A 180 -3.78 1.61 3.13
C VAL A 180 -4.47 1.13 4.41
N LEU A 181 -5.00 2.08 5.18
CA LEU A 181 -5.86 1.77 6.30
C LEU A 181 -6.95 0.87 5.73
N ASP A 182 -7.09 -0.33 6.29
CA ASP A 182 -8.16 -1.24 5.95
C ASP A 182 -9.47 -0.44 5.91
N ASP A 183 -10.24 -0.55 4.82
CA ASP A 183 -11.45 0.24 4.60
C ASP A 183 -12.39 0.16 5.82
N TYR A 184 -12.39 -1.00 6.49
CA TYR A 184 -13.10 -1.22 7.75
C TYR A 184 -12.61 -0.32 8.90
N LYS A 185 -11.29 -0.20 9.08
CA LYS A 185 -10.69 0.64 10.13
C LYS A 185 -10.87 2.13 9.84
N THR A 186 -10.78 2.53 8.58
CA THR A 186 -11.10 3.91 8.16
C THR A 186 -12.56 4.25 8.47
N LEU A 187 -13.48 3.34 8.17
CA LEU A 187 -14.90 3.50 8.49
C LEU A 187 -15.13 3.56 10.00
N GLU A 188 -14.48 2.71 10.79
CA GLU A 188 -14.56 2.73 12.27
C GLU A 188 -14.11 4.08 12.84
N MET A 189 -12.94 4.58 12.40
CA MET A 189 -12.41 5.88 12.82
C MET A 189 -13.35 7.03 12.45
N ASN A 190 -14.02 6.94 11.30
CA ASN A 190 -15.02 7.91 10.87
C ASN A 190 -16.25 7.93 11.78
N VAL A 191 -16.72 6.76 12.24
CA VAL A 191 -17.83 6.67 13.22
C VAL A 191 -17.39 7.28 14.54
N LEU A 192 -16.22 6.90 15.03
CA LEU A 192 -15.67 7.40 16.29
C LEU A 192 -15.55 8.93 16.27
N SER A 193 -15.03 9.51 15.19
CA SER A 193 -14.93 10.97 15.04
C SER A 193 -16.28 11.68 15.14
N VAL A 194 -17.33 11.12 14.54
CA VAL A 194 -18.68 11.73 14.57
C VAL A 194 -19.26 11.69 15.97
N PHE A 195 -19.05 10.60 16.72
CA PHE A 195 -19.49 10.50 18.11
C PHE A 195 -18.69 11.43 19.05
N GLN A 196 -17.42 11.71 18.75
CA GLN A 196 -16.69 12.76 19.46
C GLN A 196 -17.31 14.15 19.24
N ASP A 197 -17.78 14.45 18.03
CA ASP A 197 -18.47 15.70 17.74
C ASP A 197 -19.83 15.79 18.45
N ILE A 198 -20.57 14.68 18.52
CA ILE A 198 -21.80 14.57 19.34
C ILE A 198 -21.49 14.85 20.82
N ASN A 199 -20.44 14.24 21.36
CA ASN A 199 -20.02 14.40 22.75
C ASN A 199 -19.62 15.85 23.07
N ARG A 200 -18.98 16.55 22.13
CA ARG A 200 -18.64 17.98 22.26
C ARG A 200 -19.87 18.87 22.40
N LEU A 201 -21.01 18.48 21.83
CA LEU A 201 -22.28 19.20 21.93
C LEU A 201 -23.04 18.92 23.24
N GLY A 202 -22.45 18.16 24.17
CA GLY A 202 -22.93 18.01 25.55
C GLY A 202 -23.75 16.75 25.82
N ASN A 203 -23.94 15.86 24.85
CA ASN A 203 -24.63 14.59 25.04
C ASN A 203 -23.62 13.44 25.18
N TYR A 204 -23.71 12.62 26.24
CA TYR A 204 -22.92 11.38 26.32
C TYR A 204 -23.38 10.39 25.24
N SER A 205 -22.43 9.92 24.44
CA SER A 205 -22.67 8.95 23.38
C SER A 205 -21.49 8.02 23.15
N ASP A 206 -21.80 6.76 22.86
CA ASP A 206 -20.82 5.73 22.51
C ASP A 206 -20.95 5.34 21.03
N TYR A 207 -19.84 5.40 20.30
CA TYR A 207 -19.78 5.04 18.89
C TYR A 207 -20.21 3.58 18.63
N GLN A 208 -20.05 2.71 19.64
CA GLN A 208 -20.48 1.33 19.60
C GLN A 208 -22.00 1.19 19.40
N TRP A 209 -22.79 2.20 19.79
CA TRP A 209 -24.24 2.18 19.60
C TRP A 209 -24.66 2.14 18.14
N LEU A 210 -23.89 2.77 17.25
CA LEU A 210 -24.06 2.68 15.81
C LEU A 210 -23.25 1.52 15.22
N TRP A 211 -21.98 1.39 15.61
CA TRP A 211 -21.04 0.41 15.04
C TRP A 211 -21.48 -1.05 15.22
N SER A 212 -22.08 -1.38 16.37
CA SER A 212 -22.56 -2.74 16.65
C SER A 212 -23.86 -3.13 15.93
N LEU A 213 -24.52 -2.19 15.24
CA LEU A 213 -25.80 -2.46 14.58
C LEU A 213 -25.61 -3.37 13.37
N ASN A 214 -26.36 -4.47 13.34
CA ASN A 214 -26.44 -5.29 12.14
C ASN A 214 -27.21 -4.59 11.01
N ARG A 215 -27.15 -5.16 9.79
CA ARG A 215 -27.79 -4.60 8.59
C ARG A 215 -29.25 -4.21 8.80
N LYS A 216 -30.05 -5.07 9.46
CA LYS A 216 -31.49 -4.81 9.67
C LYS A 216 -31.71 -3.62 10.61
N ARG A 217 -30.91 -3.52 11.68
CA ARG A 217 -30.97 -2.41 12.64
C ARG A 217 -30.48 -1.09 12.03
N LEU A 218 -29.47 -1.09 11.16
CA LEU A 218 -29.07 0.10 10.39
C LEU A 218 -30.18 0.60 9.45
N ILE A 219 -30.84 -0.30 8.73
CA ILE A 219 -31.98 0.07 7.87
C ILE A 219 -33.10 0.67 8.73
N ARG A 220 -33.37 0.09 9.90
CA ARG A 220 -34.34 0.63 10.85
C ARG A 220 -33.92 2.02 11.34
N PHE A 221 -32.66 2.19 11.72
CA PHE A 221 -32.11 3.47 12.18
C PHE A 221 -32.36 4.59 11.17
N ILE A 222 -32.02 4.37 9.90
CA ILE A 222 -32.23 5.35 8.83
C ILE A 222 -33.73 5.68 8.67
N ARG A 223 -34.61 4.69 8.82
CA ARG A 223 -36.06 4.89 8.72
C ARG A 223 -36.63 5.67 9.88
N GLU A 224 -36.27 5.32 11.12
CA GLU A 224 -36.72 6.04 12.31
C GLU A 224 -36.19 7.48 12.31
N LEU A 225 -34.93 7.69 11.89
CA LEU A 225 -34.37 9.03 11.79
C LEU A 225 -35.05 9.88 10.71
N LEU A 226 -35.38 9.28 9.55
CA LEU A 226 -36.20 9.97 8.54
C LEU A 226 -37.59 10.31 9.10
N ASP A 227 -38.22 9.37 9.81
CA ASP A 227 -39.55 9.56 10.36
C ASP A 227 -39.58 10.67 11.42
N ILE A 228 -38.56 10.75 12.28
CA ILE A 228 -38.36 11.85 13.23
C ILE A 228 -38.17 13.17 12.49
N TRP A 229 -37.27 13.20 11.49
CA TRP A 229 -36.92 14.41 10.74
C TRP A 229 -38.11 15.00 9.96
N VAL A 230 -38.93 14.14 9.35
CA VAL A 230 -40.04 14.55 8.47
C VAL A 230 -41.36 14.70 9.24
N TYR A 231 -41.66 13.81 10.17
CA TYR A 231 -43.00 13.69 10.77
C TYR A 231 -43.01 13.94 12.28
N ARG A 232 -42.27 13.18 13.10
CA ARG A 232 -42.47 13.20 14.57
C ARG A 232 -42.01 14.50 15.23
N ALA A 233 -40.92 15.10 14.77
CA ALA A 233 -40.38 16.30 15.40
C ALA A 233 -41.16 17.59 15.06
N ASN A 234 -42.12 17.53 14.12
CA ASN A 234 -43.00 18.63 13.71
C ASN A 234 -42.26 19.96 13.40
N ILE A 235 -41.07 19.82 12.78
CA ILE A 235 -40.14 20.92 12.52
C ILE A 235 -40.59 21.69 11.27
N THR A 236 -40.61 23.03 11.34
CA THR A 236 -40.87 23.87 10.18
C THR A 236 -39.73 23.78 9.15
N ASN A 237 -40.02 24.04 7.88
CA ASN A 237 -39.00 24.05 6.83
C ASN A 237 -37.89 25.09 7.09
N THR A 238 -38.19 26.17 7.80
CA THR A 238 -37.21 27.17 8.22
C THR A 238 -36.19 26.57 9.20
N ILE A 239 -36.65 25.90 10.26
CA ILE A 239 -35.74 25.27 11.25
C ILE A 239 -34.96 24.13 10.62
N ARG A 240 -35.56 23.32 9.72
CA ARG A 240 -34.81 22.30 8.96
C ARG A 240 -33.67 22.90 8.14
N GLY A 241 -33.90 24.06 7.52
CA GLY A 241 -32.88 24.81 6.79
C GLY A 241 -31.82 25.43 7.70
N LEU A 242 -32.11 25.65 8.99
CA LEU A 242 -31.11 26.12 9.96
C LEU A 242 -30.25 24.97 10.50
N ILE A 243 -30.83 23.78 10.70
CA ILE A 243 -30.09 22.58 11.13
C ILE A 243 -29.20 22.07 9.98
N SER A 244 -29.74 22.05 8.76
CA SER A 244 -29.04 21.51 7.58
C SER A 244 -29.09 22.49 6.41
N PRO A 245 -28.29 23.57 6.43
CA PRO A 245 -28.40 24.68 5.48
C PRO A 245 -28.00 24.33 4.04
N ASN A 246 -27.01 23.45 3.88
CA ASN A 246 -26.39 23.20 2.58
C ASN A 246 -27.03 22.04 1.80
N ARG A 247 -27.75 21.14 2.50
CA ARG A 247 -28.24 19.89 1.92
C ARG A 247 -29.34 19.31 2.79
N ASN A 248 -30.40 18.75 2.20
CA ASN A 248 -31.30 17.90 2.97
C ASN A 248 -30.65 16.49 3.14
N PRO A 249 -30.53 15.97 4.38
CA PRO A 249 -29.80 14.73 4.68
C PRO A 249 -30.34 13.50 3.93
N PHE A 250 -31.60 13.54 3.47
CA PHE A 250 -32.28 12.40 2.85
C PHE A 250 -32.56 12.56 1.34
N VAL A 251 -32.03 13.60 0.67
CA VAL A 251 -32.39 13.94 -0.74
C VAL A 251 -32.18 12.79 -1.73
N ASN A 252 -31.13 11.99 -1.55
CA ASN A 252 -30.79 10.89 -2.46
C ASN A 252 -31.15 9.51 -1.91
N ILE A 253 -31.99 9.44 -0.87
CA ILE A 253 -32.28 8.21 -0.14
C ILE A 253 -33.58 7.59 -0.65
N ARG A 254 -33.48 6.62 -1.55
CA ARG A 254 -34.62 5.81 -1.98
C ARG A 254 -34.76 4.59 -1.07
N MET A 255 -35.80 4.58 -0.23
CA MET A 255 -36.05 3.52 0.75
C MET A 255 -36.07 2.09 0.17
N ASN A 256 -36.52 1.94 -1.09
CA ASN A 256 -36.51 0.67 -1.78
C ASN A 256 -35.07 0.18 -2.07
N THR A 257 -34.17 1.09 -2.43
CA THR A 257 -32.77 0.79 -2.75
C THR A 257 -31.97 0.43 -1.50
N ILE A 258 -32.25 1.05 -0.36
CA ILE A 258 -31.57 0.78 0.92
C ILE A 258 -31.69 -0.69 1.32
N SER A 259 -32.82 -1.33 1.01
CA SER A 259 -33.07 -2.74 1.33
C SER A 259 -32.11 -3.70 0.62
N HIS A 260 -31.42 -3.27 -0.44
CA HIS A 260 -30.46 -4.10 -1.18
C HIS A 260 -28.99 -3.84 -0.81
N LEU A 261 -28.69 -2.78 -0.06
CA LEU A 261 -27.31 -2.39 0.28
C LEU A 261 -26.66 -3.29 1.33
N SER A 262 -25.39 -3.65 1.16
CA SER A 262 -24.62 -4.38 2.18
C SER A 262 -24.33 -3.48 3.40
N TRP A 263 -23.70 -4.04 4.44
CA TRP A 263 -23.50 -3.31 5.70
C TRP A 263 -22.61 -2.06 5.54
N ASN A 264 -21.47 -2.13 4.83
CA ASN A 264 -20.57 -0.97 4.66
C ASN A 264 -21.28 0.24 4.01
N PRO A 265 -21.97 0.13 2.85
CA PRO A 265 -22.67 1.28 2.27
C PRO A 265 -23.81 1.82 3.13
N LEU A 266 -24.45 0.97 3.94
CA LEU A 266 -25.47 1.42 4.90
C LEU A 266 -24.87 2.22 6.05
N MET A 267 -23.70 1.80 6.53
CA MET A 267 -22.95 2.51 7.55
C MET A 267 -22.47 3.87 7.03
N GLU A 268 -21.89 3.92 5.83
CA GLU A 268 -21.49 5.17 5.17
C GLU A 268 -22.69 6.12 4.98
N LEU A 269 -23.82 5.60 4.49
CA LEU A 269 -25.04 6.38 4.35
C LEU A 269 -25.54 6.92 5.71
N SER A 270 -25.47 6.10 6.75
CA SER A 270 -25.84 6.51 8.11
C SER A 270 -24.92 7.63 8.61
N LEU A 271 -23.61 7.51 8.38
CA LEU A 271 -22.63 8.53 8.75
C LEU A 271 -22.83 9.84 8.00
N ASP A 272 -23.13 9.79 6.70
CA ASP A 272 -23.42 10.98 5.91
C ASP A 272 -24.64 11.74 6.45
N ILE A 273 -25.70 11.02 6.81
CA ILE A 273 -26.90 11.61 7.42
C ILE A 273 -26.55 12.24 8.77
N ILE A 274 -25.82 11.52 9.63
CA ILE A 274 -25.46 12.01 10.97
C ILE A 274 -24.57 13.25 10.86
N ARG A 275 -23.51 13.22 10.04
CA ARG A 275 -22.65 14.38 9.80
C ARG A 275 -23.46 15.58 9.32
N CYS A 276 -24.38 15.36 8.38
CA CYS A 276 -25.24 16.41 7.88
C CYS A 276 -26.08 17.08 8.99
N LEU A 277 -26.54 16.32 9.99
CA LEU A 277 -27.34 16.84 11.11
C LEU A 277 -26.50 17.43 12.25
N VAL A 278 -25.30 16.88 12.49
CA VAL A 278 -24.46 17.24 13.64
C VAL A 278 -23.53 18.40 13.32
N THR A 279 -23.01 18.54 12.09
CA THR A 279 -21.92 19.49 11.79
C THR A 279 -22.28 20.58 10.79
N SER A 280 -23.37 20.48 10.03
CA SER A 280 -23.65 21.42 8.92
C SER A 280 -24.04 22.84 9.35
N SER A 281 -24.60 23.03 10.54
CA SER A 281 -25.04 24.34 11.00
C SER A 281 -23.91 25.13 11.67
N ASN A 282 -23.86 26.43 11.39
CA ASN A 282 -22.96 27.36 12.09
C ASN A 282 -23.45 27.67 13.51
N ASP A 283 -24.74 27.49 13.79
CA ASP A 283 -25.35 27.68 15.10
C ASP A 283 -25.26 26.41 15.94
N GLU A 284 -24.61 26.52 17.10
CA GLU A 284 -24.45 25.42 18.04
C GLU A 284 -25.79 24.87 18.55
N GLN A 285 -26.78 25.73 18.79
CA GLN A 285 -28.10 25.27 19.26
C GLN A 285 -28.79 24.39 18.22
N MET A 286 -28.64 24.73 16.94
CA MET A 286 -29.19 23.95 15.83
C MET A 286 -28.43 22.63 15.65
N ARG A 287 -27.11 22.60 15.87
CA ARG A 287 -26.31 21.36 15.91
C ARG A 287 -26.72 20.46 17.07
N CYS A 288 -26.96 21.02 18.26
CA CYS A 288 -27.48 20.28 19.41
C CYS A 288 -28.85 19.67 19.10
N LEU A 289 -29.73 20.43 18.45
CA LEU A 289 -31.05 19.95 18.05
C LEU A 289 -30.96 18.80 17.02
N GLY A 290 -30.10 18.93 16.01
CA GLY A 290 -29.82 17.84 15.05
C GLY A 290 -29.25 16.59 15.72
N THR A 291 -28.34 16.79 16.68
CA THR A 291 -27.74 15.71 17.49
C THR A 291 -28.79 14.98 18.31
N ASN A 292 -29.72 15.70 18.94
CA ASN A 292 -30.79 15.10 19.73
C ASN A 292 -31.66 14.15 18.87
N TYR A 293 -31.99 14.53 17.62
CA TYR A 293 -32.75 13.64 16.74
C TYR A 293 -31.99 12.37 16.36
N VAL A 294 -30.69 12.48 16.13
CA VAL A 294 -29.82 11.31 15.89
C VAL A 294 -29.83 10.37 17.11
N LEU A 295 -29.70 10.92 18.31
CA LEU A 295 -29.72 10.13 19.54
C LEU A 295 -31.09 9.49 19.80
N CYS A 296 -32.19 10.22 19.60
CA CYS A 296 -33.55 9.65 19.66
C CYS A 296 -33.67 8.43 18.72
N ALA A 297 -33.25 8.56 17.46
CA ALA A 297 -33.29 7.45 16.52
C ALA A 297 -32.41 6.27 16.94
N LEU A 298 -31.22 6.52 17.52
CA LEU A 298 -30.34 5.46 18.03
C LEU A 298 -30.98 4.69 19.19
N THR A 299 -31.68 5.37 20.10
CA THR A 299 -32.37 4.68 21.22
C THR A 299 -33.45 3.70 20.76
N LEU A 300 -34.05 3.90 19.57
CA LEU A 300 -35.07 2.98 19.02
C LEU A 300 -34.47 1.68 18.44
N VAL A 301 -33.16 1.65 18.21
CA VAL A 301 -32.48 0.52 17.52
C VAL A 301 -31.38 -0.12 18.35
N ASN A 302 -30.92 0.54 19.41
CA ASN A 302 -29.89 0.06 20.32
C ASN A 302 -30.38 0.10 21.77
N GLU A 303 -30.43 -1.07 22.41
CA GLU A 303 -30.95 -1.24 23.77
C GLU A 303 -30.09 -0.53 24.83
N GLU A 304 -28.77 -0.55 24.65
CA GLU A 304 -27.83 0.13 25.56
C GLU A 304 -27.99 1.65 25.47
N ALA A 305 -28.12 2.18 24.25
CA ALA A 305 -28.42 3.60 24.05
C ALA A 305 -29.76 4.00 24.70
N ALA A 306 -30.80 3.15 24.61
CA ALA A 306 -32.10 3.41 25.24
C ALA A 306 -32.03 3.44 26.78
N LEU A 307 -31.20 2.57 27.38
CA LEU A 307 -30.98 2.53 28.82
C LEU A 307 -30.18 3.73 29.33
N GLN A 308 -29.16 4.15 28.57
CA GLN A 308 -28.31 5.28 28.94
C GLN A 308 -28.98 6.64 28.67
N LEU A 309 -29.92 6.70 27.72
CA LEU A 309 -30.64 7.91 27.36
C LEU A 309 -32.19 7.72 27.39
N PRO A 310 -32.79 7.43 28.57
CA PRO A 310 -34.22 7.10 28.65
C PRO A 310 -35.15 8.22 28.20
N TRP A 311 -34.77 9.48 28.43
CA TRP A 311 -35.59 10.64 28.04
C TRP A 311 -35.68 10.79 26.52
N PHE A 312 -34.61 10.46 25.79
CA PHE A 312 -34.64 10.46 24.33
C PHE A 312 -35.50 9.32 23.80
N TYR A 313 -35.42 8.12 24.39
CA TYR A 313 -36.29 7.02 24.02
C TYR A 313 -37.77 7.35 24.23
N GLN A 314 -38.14 7.83 25.43
CA GLN A 314 -39.52 8.18 25.76
C GLN A 314 -40.09 9.30 24.87
N SER A 315 -39.25 10.18 24.34
CA SER A 315 -39.69 11.26 23.46
C SER A 315 -40.18 10.79 22.08
N VAL A 316 -39.79 9.58 21.66
CA VAL A 316 -40.10 9.04 20.33
C VAL A 316 -40.68 7.63 20.32
N ALA A 317 -40.71 6.92 21.45
CA ALA A 317 -41.14 5.52 21.57
C ALA A 317 -42.65 5.29 21.39
#